data_AF-A0A972YBF0-F1
#
_entry.id   AF-A0A972YBF0-F1
#
_cell.length_a   1.000
_cell.length_b   1.000
_cell.length_c   1.000
_cell.angle_alpha   90.00
_cell.angle_beta   90.00
_cell.angle_gamma   90.00
#
_symmetry.space_group_name_H-M   'P 1'
#
loop_
_entity.id
_entity.type
_entity.pdbx_description
1 polymer ?
#
loop_
_entity_poly.entity_id
_entity_poly.type
_entity_poly.pdbx_seq_one_letter_code
_entity_poly.pdbx_strand_id
1 'polypeptide(L)'
;MKKVNKLLTFIEEQKLEEGINQTIIPSLRIFKSSNVTQILHTVYEPSLFVIVQGRKIVSISRKNIEYDSSKYLCSSSFLPVSGKIIKASKEEPFLSLQIVFSFEQIFAALESCHLKI
;
A
#
# COMPACT_ATOMS: atom_id res chain seq x y z
N MET A 1 5.84 -5.52 15.30
CA MET A 1 5.23 -6.86 15.15
C MET A 1 3.74 -6.93 15.55
N LYS A 2 3.32 -6.62 16.79
CA LYS A 2 1.91 -6.82 17.23
C LYS A 2 0.82 -6.10 16.41
N LYS A 3 1.10 -4.94 15.79
CA LYS A 3 0.10 -4.16 15.04
C LYS A 3 -0.10 -4.63 13.58
N VAL A 4 0.97 -5.04 12.90
CA VAL A 4 0.88 -5.55 11.53
C VAL A 4 0.16 -6.90 11.49
N ASN A 5 0.35 -7.75 12.50
CA ASN A 5 -0.38 -9.01 12.61
C ASN A 5 -1.90 -8.80 12.72
N LYS A 6 -2.35 -7.74 13.40
CA LYS A 6 -3.79 -7.40 13.44
C LYS A 6 -4.33 -6.97 12.09
N LEU A 7 -3.53 -6.21 11.32
CA LEU A 7 -3.90 -5.85 9.93
C LEU A 7 -3.98 -7.09 9.05
N LEU A 8 -3.03 -8.01 9.18
CA LEU A 8 -3.02 -9.26 8.43
C LEU A 8 -4.29 -10.08 8.68
N THR A 9 -4.60 -10.37 9.95
CA THR A 9 -5.80 -11.13 10.32
C THR A 9 -7.08 -10.46 9.78
N PHE A 10 -7.20 -9.14 9.93
CA PHE A 10 -8.36 -8.42 9.43
C PHE A 10 -8.53 -8.53 7.90
N ILE A 11 -7.42 -8.48 7.15
CA ILE A 11 -7.43 -8.55 5.68
C ILE A 11 -7.70 -9.98 5.21
N GLU A 12 -7.14 -10.99 5.88
CA GLU A 12 -7.34 -12.42 5.53
C GLU A 12 -8.79 -12.88 5.71
N GLU A 13 -9.52 -12.27 6.63
CA GLU A 13 -10.96 -12.53 6.83
C GLU A 13 -11.83 -11.99 5.68
N GLN A 14 -11.28 -11.16 4.78
CA GLN A 14 -12.01 -10.58 3.66
C GLN A 14 -11.94 -11.46 2.42
N LYS A 15 -13.04 -11.50 1.64
CA LYS A 15 -13.06 -12.12 0.31
C LYS A 15 -12.40 -11.18 -0.70
N LEU A 16 -11.09 -11.32 -0.89
CA LEU A 16 -10.31 -10.52 -1.84
C LEU A 16 -10.04 -11.27 -3.16
N GLU A 17 -10.27 -10.57 -4.26
CA GLU A 17 -9.89 -10.97 -5.61
C GLU A 17 -8.41 -10.63 -5.89
N GLU A 18 -7.82 -11.23 -6.91
CA GLU A 18 -6.48 -10.85 -7.38
C GLU A 18 -6.47 -9.40 -7.91
N GLY A 19 -5.43 -8.64 -7.57
CA GLY A 19 -5.29 -7.25 -7.96
C GLY A 19 -5.87 -6.26 -6.93
N ILE A 20 -6.38 -5.13 -7.43
CA ILE A 20 -6.88 -4.02 -6.60
C ILE A 20 -8.33 -4.32 -6.17
N ASN A 21 -8.56 -4.32 -4.86
CA ASN A 21 -9.86 -4.44 -4.23
C ASN A 21 -10.24 -3.07 -3.64
N GLN A 22 -11.34 -2.50 -4.12
CA GLN A 22 -11.91 -1.27 -3.57
C GLN A 22 -12.65 -1.57 -2.26
N THR A 23 -12.67 -0.59 -1.37
CA THR A 23 -13.42 -0.68 -0.10
C THR A 23 -14.54 0.36 -0.07
N ILE A 24 -15.44 0.24 0.92
CA ILE A 24 -16.47 1.27 1.17
C ILE A 24 -15.87 2.64 1.54
N ILE A 25 -14.60 2.68 1.96
CA ILE A 25 -13.85 3.90 2.21
C ILE A 25 -13.13 4.24 0.89
N PRO A 26 -13.54 5.28 0.14
CA PRO A 26 -13.02 5.52 -1.21
C PRO A 26 -11.50 5.73 -1.27
N SER A 27 -10.91 6.26 -0.20
CA SER A 27 -9.47 6.49 -0.07
C SER A 27 -8.67 5.23 0.27
N LEU A 28 -9.31 4.13 0.66
CA LEU A 28 -8.65 2.90 1.08
C LEU A 28 -8.82 1.80 0.03
N ARG A 29 -7.69 1.25 -0.42
CA ARG A 29 -7.64 0.11 -1.35
C ARG A 29 -6.77 -1.00 -0.76
N ILE A 30 -7.13 -2.24 -1.06
CA ILE A 30 -6.36 -3.43 -0.71
C ILE A 30 -5.86 -4.07 -1.99
N PHE A 31 -4.58 -4.42 -2.06
CA PHE A 31 -4.04 -5.16 -3.19
C PHE A 31 -3.64 -6.56 -2.74
N LYS A 32 -4.07 -7.57 -3.50
CA LYS A 32 -3.72 -8.98 -3.31
C LYS A 32 -3.00 -9.51 -4.54
N SER A 33 -1.93 -10.25 -4.34
CA SER A 33 -1.41 -11.14 -5.37
C SER A 33 -0.94 -12.47 -4.78
N SER A 34 -1.43 -13.57 -5.34
CA SER A 34 -1.02 -14.92 -4.94
C SER A 34 0.26 -15.40 -5.65
N ASN A 35 0.88 -14.56 -6.48
CA ASN A 35 2.06 -14.92 -7.27
C ASN A 35 3.09 -13.78 -7.29
N VAL A 36 4.36 -14.13 -7.51
CA VAL A 36 5.37 -13.13 -7.90
C VAL A 36 5.00 -12.53 -9.25
N THR A 37 5.36 -11.27 -9.46
CA THR A 37 5.01 -10.56 -10.70
C THR A 37 6.25 -10.27 -11.53
N GLN A 38 6.04 -10.10 -12.84
CA GLN A 38 7.01 -9.41 -13.68
C GLN A 38 7.14 -7.94 -13.25
N ILE A 39 8.14 -7.25 -13.78
CA ILE A 39 8.29 -5.81 -13.59
C ILE A 39 7.11 -5.10 -14.26
N LEU A 40 6.38 -4.33 -13.48
CA LEU A 40 5.30 -3.46 -13.93
C LEU A 40 5.76 -2.00 -13.83
N HIS A 41 5.48 -1.23 -14.87
CA HIS A 41 5.71 0.22 -14.89
C HIS A 41 4.39 0.93 -14.61
N THR A 42 4.41 1.87 -13.66
CA THR A 42 3.20 2.60 -13.27
C THR A 42 3.55 3.95 -12.65
N VAL A 43 2.54 4.77 -12.38
CA VAL A 43 2.67 6.04 -11.68
C VAL A 43 1.91 5.92 -10.36
N TYR A 44 2.60 6.01 -9.24
CA TYR A 44 1.95 6.07 -7.93
C TYR A 44 1.40 7.47 -7.69
N GLU A 45 0.12 7.56 -7.34
CA GLU A 45 -0.50 8.79 -6.86
C GLU A 45 -0.08 9.10 -5.41
N PRO A 46 -0.27 10.36 -4.95
CA PRO A 46 -0.03 10.73 -3.55
C PRO A 46 -0.79 9.82 -2.58
N SER A 47 -0.06 9.01 -1.81
CA SER A 47 -0.66 8.00 -0.94
C SER A 47 0.35 7.38 0.02
N LEU A 48 -0.18 6.78 1.10
CA LEU A 48 0.56 5.89 1.99
C LEU A 48 0.32 4.44 1.54
N PHE A 49 1.41 3.73 1.23
CA PHE A 49 1.42 2.31 0.92
C PHE A 49 2.00 1.52 2.08
N VAL A 50 1.26 0.50 2.50
CA VAL A 50 1.62 -0.39 3.59
C VAL A 50 1.71 -1.81 3.08
N ILE A 51 2.86 -2.46 3.26
CA ILE A 51 2.98 -3.90 3.00
C ILE A 51 2.57 -4.63 4.27
N VAL A 52 1.61 -5.55 4.14
CA VAL A 52 1.11 -6.34 5.27
C VAL A 52 1.70 -7.74 5.22
N GLN A 53 1.76 -8.33 4.02
CA GLN A 53 2.34 -9.66 3.78
C GLN A 53 3.09 -9.70 2.46
N GLY A 54 4.13 -10.53 2.39
CA GLY A 54 4.99 -10.66 1.21
C GLY A 54 6.04 -9.56 1.11
N ARG A 55 6.69 -9.49 -0.06
CA ARG A 55 7.79 -8.56 -0.35
C ARG A 55 7.68 -8.03 -1.78
N LYS A 56 7.99 -6.74 -1.98
CA LYS A 56 8.09 -6.14 -3.31
C LYS A 56 9.31 -5.26 -3.44
N ILE A 57 9.83 -5.17 -4.65
CA ILE A 57 10.84 -4.17 -5.03
C ILE A 57 10.13 -3.04 -5.75
N VAL A 58 10.46 -1.81 -5.37
CA VAL A 58 10.08 -0.59 -6.09
C VAL A 58 11.35 0.10 -6.55
N SER A 59 11.43 0.38 -7.83
CA SER A 59 12.50 1.12 -8.47
C SER A 59 12.04 2.54 -8.74
N ILE A 60 12.74 3.52 -8.16
CA ILE A 60 12.52 4.95 -8.35
C ILE A 60 13.82 5.54 -8.86
N SER A 61 13.81 6.09 -10.07
CA SER A 61 15.01 6.58 -10.74
C SER A 61 16.10 5.48 -10.77
N ARG A 62 17.26 5.70 -10.15
CA ARG A 62 18.39 4.74 -10.10
C ARG A 62 18.43 3.89 -8.82
N LYS A 63 17.39 3.92 -7.99
CA LYS A 63 17.36 3.20 -6.71
C LYS A 63 16.33 2.09 -6.73
N ASN A 64 16.75 0.89 -6.32
CA ASN A 64 15.85 -0.22 -6.02
C ASN A 64 15.68 -0.31 -4.51
N ILE A 65 14.44 -0.21 -4.05
CA ILE A 65 14.10 -0.27 -2.64
C ILE A 65 13.20 -1.47 -2.44
N GLU A 66 13.59 -2.32 -1.52
CA GLU A 66 12.78 -3.46 -1.12
C GLU A 66 11.88 -3.11 0.07
N TYR A 67 10.60 -3.44 -0.07
CA TYR A 67 9.55 -3.27 0.91
C TYR A 67 9.01 -4.63 1.36
N ASP A 68 8.91 -4.77 2.67
CA ASP A 68 8.29 -5.87 3.40
C ASP A 68 7.40 -5.27 4.50
N SER A 69 6.86 -6.12 5.37
CA SER A 69 5.98 -5.72 6.47
C SER A 69 6.62 -4.81 7.53
N SER A 70 7.91 -4.51 7.45
CA SER A 70 8.62 -3.56 8.32
C SER A 70 8.67 -2.14 7.77
N LYS A 71 8.27 -1.93 6.50
CA LYS A 71 8.40 -0.65 5.81
C LYS A 71 7.07 -0.16 5.22
N TYR A 72 6.99 1.17 5.12
CA TYR A 72 5.91 1.87 4.44
C TYR A 72 6.50 2.77 3.35
N LEU A 73 5.77 2.98 2.26
CA LEU A 73 6.11 3.96 1.22
C LEU A 73 5.11 5.11 1.32
N CYS A 74 5.59 6.34 1.39
CA CYS A 74 4.75 7.53 1.31
C CYS A 74 5.13 8.32 0.07
N SER A 75 4.13 8.69 -0.73
CA SER A 75 4.31 9.59 -1.88
C SER A 75 3.51 10.86 -1.66
N SER A 76 4.13 12.03 -1.86
CA SER A 76 3.46 13.34 -1.85
C SER A 76 3.12 13.84 -3.25
N SER A 77 3.58 13.17 -4.30
CA SER A 77 3.38 13.54 -5.70
C SER A 77 3.11 12.31 -6.58
N PHE A 78 2.82 12.54 -7.85
CA PHE A 78 2.78 11.48 -8.83
C PHE A 78 4.21 10.99 -9.13
N LEU A 79 4.50 9.73 -8.78
CA LEU A 79 5.83 9.14 -8.92
C LEU A 79 5.84 8.04 -9.98
N PRO A 80 6.55 8.21 -11.10
CA PRO A 80 6.85 7.12 -12.02
C PRO A 80 7.73 6.09 -11.32
N VAL A 81 7.26 4.85 -11.28
CA VAL A 81 7.97 3.73 -10.66
C VAL A 81 7.93 2.50 -11.55
N SER A 82 8.91 1.62 -11.37
CA SER A 82 8.74 0.23 -11.74
C SER A 82 8.74 -0.64 -10.50
N GLY A 83 8.02 -1.75 -10.52
CA GLY A 83 7.94 -2.60 -9.34
C GLY A 83 7.63 -4.04 -9.67
N LYS A 84 8.04 -4.94 -8.78
CA LYS A 84 7.73 -6.36 -8.86
C LYS A 84 7.50 -6.93 -7.47
N ILE A 85 6.53 -7.82 -7.36
CA ILE A 85 6.31 -8.65 -6.17
C ILE A 85 7.31 -9.80 -6.25
N ILE A 86 8.10 -9.98 -5.19
CA ILE A 86 9.20 -10.95 -5.14
C ILE A 86 9.00 -12.05 -4.10
N LYS A 87 8.01 -11.91 -3.21
CA LYS A 87 7.57 -12.97 -2.29
C LYS A 87 6.04 -12.95 -2.18
N ALA A 88 5.41 -14.00 -2.71
CA ALA A 88 3.98 -14.29 -2.64
C ALA A 88 3.72 -15.77 -3.01
N SER A 89 2.74 -16.40 -2.39
CA SER A 89 2.18 -17.69 -2.81
C SER A 89 0.66 -17.72 -2.59
N LYS A 90 0.00 -18.85 -2.89
CA LYS A 90 -1.44 -19.01 -2.61
C LYS A 90 -1.73 -19.09 -1.11
N GLU A 91 -0.81 -19.69 -0.35
CA GLU A 91 -0.89 -19.85 1.11
C GLU A 91 -0.50 -18.55 1.82
N GLU A 92 0.53 -17.85 1.31
CA GLU A 92 0.98 -16.56 1.82
C GLU A 92 0.94 -15.50 0.70
N PRO A 93 -0.24 -14.97 0.32
CA PRO A 93 -0.34 -13.96 -0.73
C PRO A 93 0.36 -12.67 -0.34
N PHE A 94 0.87 -11.93 -1.32
CA PHE A 94 1.27 -10.55 -1.12
C PHE A 94 0.02 -9.71 -0.85
N LEU A 95 0.03 -9.00 0.28
CA LEU A 95 -1.06 -8.13 0.72
C LEU A 95 -0.52 -6.75 1.03
N SER A 96 -1.16 -5.72 0.50
CA SER A 96 -0.83 -4.34 0.81
C SER A 96 -2.06 -3.45 0.89
N LEU A 97 -1.94 -2.37 1.65
CA LEU A 97 -2.93 -1.30 1.74
C LEU A 97 -2.40 -0.06 1.03
N GLN A 98 -3.28 0.66 0.36
CA GLN A 98 -3.03 2.00 -0.17
C GLN A 98 -4.08 2.94 0.44
N ILE A 99 -3.61 4.01 1.08
CA ILE A 99 -4.45 5.10 1.58
C ILE A 99 -4.11 6.35 0.77
N VAL A 100 -5.07 6.79 -0.05
CA VAL A 100 -4.98 8.02 -0.84
C VAL A 100 -5.49 9.17 0.02
N PHE A 101 -4.82 10.32 -0.04
CA PHE A 101 -5.23 11.52 0.68
C PHE A 101 -5.51 12.64 -0.30
N SER A 102 -6.68 13.27 -0.18
CA SER A 102 -6.96 14.53 -0.87
C SER A 102 -6.54 15.72 0.00
N PHE A 103 -6.34 16.88 -0.62
CA PHE A 103 -6.03 18.11 0.14
C PHE A 103 -7.17 18.47 1.10
N GLU A 104 -8.42 18.19 0.73
CA GLU A 104 -9.60 18.41 1.57
C GLU A 104 -9.54 17.52 2.82
N GLN A 105 -9.15 16.25 2.69
CA GLN A 105 -9.01 15.34 3.83
C GLN A 105 -7.87 15.77 4.76
N ILE A 106 -6.74 16.22 4.19
CA ILE A 106 -5.61 16.75 4.96
C ILE A 106 -6.03 18.03 5.70
N PHE A 107 -6.72 18.93 5.03
CA PHE A 107 -7.20 20.18 5.62
C PHE A 107 -8.20 19.92 6.75
N ALA A 108 -9.20 19.06 6.52
CA ALA A 108 -10.17 18.67 7.55
C ALA A 108 -9.49 18.06 8.78
N ALA A 109 -8.43 17.25 8.58
CA ALA A 109 -7.63 16.73 9.68
C ALA A 109 -6.93 17.86 10.46
N LEU A 110 -6.36 18.86 9.77
CA LEU A 110 -5.74 20.02 10.42
C LEU A 110 -6.76 20.86 11.21
N GLU A 111 -7.96 21.10 10.68
CA GLU A 111 -9.04 21.82 11.39
C GLU A 111 -9.44 21.10 12.68
N SER A 112 -9.49 19.76 12.64
CA SER A 112 -9.85 18.94 13.81
C SER A 112 -8.80 18.98 14.93
N CYS A 113 -7.56 19.37 14.63
CA CYS A 113 -6.47 19.39 15.60
C CYS A 113 -6.51 20.61 16.55
N HIS A 114 -7.50 21.51 16.43
CA HIS A 114 -7.58 22.77 17.20
C HIS A 114 -6.24 23.55 17.22
N LEU A 115 -5.44 23.43 16.16
CA LEU A 115 -4.17 24.14 16.03
C LEU A 115 -4.47 25.62 15.80
N LYS A 116 -4.19 26.46 16.78
CA LYS A 116 -4.12 27.92 16.57
C LYS A 116 -2.83 28.19 15.80
N ILE A 117 -2.93 28.40 14.50
CA ILE A 117 -1.85 28.94 13.67
C ILE A 117 -1.90 30.47 13.77
#